data_AF-A0A1M4U6U9-F1
#
_entry.id   AF-A0A1M4U6U9-F1
#
_cell.length_a   1.000
_cell.length_b   1.000
_cell.length_c   1.000
_cell.angle_alpha   90.00
_cell.angle_beta   90.00
_cell.angle_gamma   90.00
#
_symmetry.space_group_name_H-M   'P 1'
#
loop_
_entity.id
_entity.type
_entity.pdbx_description
1 polymer ?
#
loop_
_entity_poly.entity_id
_entity_poly.type
_entity_poly.pdbx_seq_one_letter_code
_entity_poly.pdbx_strand_id
1 'polypeptide(L)'
;MNMLVSGGPCLLEVGRTVTGIDNLCNSSVLALQRAQKRVGRSLRFVQGSSCEAVARKWTFRGGIDAVIHFAVFKAVGESCQEPPRYFDNNILGAIALMQAMDRRGVHWLVFSSSATVCG
;
A
#
# COMPACT_ATOMS: atom_id res chain seq x y z
N MET A 1 12.82 -12.24 -2.33
CA MET A 1 11.75 -11.41 -2.91
C MET A 1 11.50 -10.19 -2.02
N ASN A 2 11.64 -9.00 -2.59
CA ASN A 2 11.40 -7.71 -1.96
C ASN A 2 9.99 -7.25 -2.29
N MET A 3 9.13 -7.16 -1.28
CA MET A 3 7.73 -6.80 -1.44
C MET A 3 7.48 -5.37 -0.99
N LEU A 4 6.66 -4.67 -1.75
CA LEU A 4 6.04 -3.43 -1.34
C LEU A 4 4.60 -3.69 -0.88
N VAL A 5 4.24 -3.21 0.30
CA VAL A 5 2.87 -3.24 0.81
C VAL A 5 2.40 -1.82 1.00
N SER A 6 1.38 -1.39 0.27
CA SER A 6 0.78 -0.07 0.46
C SER A 6 -0.51 -0.19 1.26
N GLY A 7 -0.69 0.62 2.30
CA GLY A 7 -1.92 0.65 3.09
C GLY A 7 -1.98 -0.42 4.17
N GLY A 8 -2.56 -0.06 5.33
CA GLY A 8 -2.88 -0.95 6.43
C GLY A 8 -1.70 -1.36 7.31
N PRO A 9 -1.95 -2.19 8.34
CA PRO A 9 -0.89 -2.80 9.13
C PRO A 9 -0.07 -3.72 8.20
N CYS A 10 1.20 -3.37 8.01
CA CYS A 10 2.08 -4.01 7.04
C CYS A 10 2.17 -5.54 7.25
N LEU A 11 1.94 -6.31 6.18
CA LEU A 11 2.08 -7.76 6.17
C LEU A 11 3.56 -8.12 6.33
N LEU A 12 3.92 -8.68 7.48
CA LEU A 12 5.25 -9.21 7.73
C LEU A 12 5.27 -10.72 7.52
N GLU A 13 6.00 -11.17 6.49
CA GLU A 13 6.18 -12.59 6.18
C GLU A 13 7.63 -13.01 6.47
N VAL A 14 7.81 -14.22 7.02
CA VAL A 14 9.14 -14.78 7.32
C VAL A 14 9.89 -15.05 6.01
N GLY A 15 11.16 -14.65 5.94
CA GLY A 15 12.01 -14.90 4.76
C GLY A 15 11.87 -13.89 3.61
N ARG A 16 11.03 -12.85 3.75
CA ARG A 16 10.90 -11.78 2.74
C ARG A 16 11.29 -10.41 3.31
N THR A 17 11.78 -9.54 2.43
CA THR A 17 12.03 -8.14 2.78
C THR A 17 10.76 -7.36 2.46
N VAL A 18 10.16 -6.71 3.46
CA VAL A 18 8.92 -5.96 3.28
C VAL A 18 9.16 -4.47 3.50
N THR A 19 8.70 -3.67 2.54
CA THR A 19 8.62 -2.22 2.66
C THR A 19 7.16 -1.78 2.70
N GLY A 20 6.76 -1.15 3.81
CA GLY A 20 5.43 -0.59 4.00
C GLY A 20 5.35 0.87 3.56
N ILE A 21 4.31 1.24 2.82
CA ILE A 21 3.94 2.63 2.51
C ILE A 21 2.53 2.91 3.04
N ASP A 22 2.38 3.92 3.89
CA ASP A 22 1.06 4.34 4.40
C ASP A 22 1.09 5.83 4.76
N ASN A 23 -0.02 6.55 4.56
CA ASN A 23 -0.13 7.97 4.94
C ASN A 23 -0.68 8.17 6.35
N LEU A 24 -1.04 7.08 7.03
CA LEU A 24 -1.59 7.00 8.39
C LEU A 24 -2.99 7.64 8.55
N CYS A 25 -3.69 7.92 7.45
CA CYS A 25 -5.02 8.56 7.53
C CYS A 25 -6.08 7.70 8.22
N ASN A 26 -5.92 6.37 8.20
CA ASN A 26 -6.81 5.42 8.85
C ASN A 26 -6.03 4.26 9.50
N SER A 27 -4.78 4.53 9.90
CA SER A 27 -3.89 3.56 10.53
C SER A 27 -3.02 4.26 11.59
N SER A 28 -2.18 3.51 12.33
CA SER A 28 -1.32 4.11 13.36
C SER A 28 0.07 3.49 13.37
N VAL A 29 1.07 4.32 13.70
CA VAL A 29 2.45 3.87 13.93
C VAL A 29 2.50 2.81 15.04
N LEU A 30 1.63 2.92 16.05
CA LEU A 30 1.55 1.94 17.13
C LEU A 30 1.15 0.55 16.63
N ALA A 31 0.22 0.45 15.68
CA ALA A 31 -0.15 -0.83 15.07
C ALA A 31 1.04 -1.45 14.32
N LEU A 32 1.83 -0.62 13.62
CA LEU A 32 3.05 -1.05 12.95
C LEU A 32 4.10 -1.58 13.94
N GLN A 33 4.34 -0.85 15.02
CA GLN A 33 5.28 -1.26 16.09
C GLN A 33 4.84 -2.58 16.74
N ARG A 34 3.54 -2.75 16.99
CA ARG A 34 2.98 -4.00 17.53
C ARG A 34 3.18 -5.17 16.56
N ALA A 35 2.97 -4.96 15.25
CA ALA A 35 3.22 -5.97 14.23
C ALA A 35 4.71 -6.38 14.20
N GLN A 36 5.63 -5.42 14.19
CA GLN A 36 7.08 -5.67 14.25
C GLN A 36 7.48 -6.44 15.52
N LYS A 37 6.95 -6.05 16.69
CA LYS A 37 7.23 -6.71 17.96
C LYS A 37 6.72 -8.17 17.96
N ARG A 38 5.53 -8.40 17.42
CA ARG A 38 4.92 -9.75 17.36
C ARG A 38 5.71 -10.70 16.45
N VAL A 39 6.26 -10.19 15.35
CA VAL A 39 7.06 -10.99 14.39
C VAL A 39 8.55 -11.02 14.75
N GLY A 40 9.00 -10.16 15.67
CA GLY A 40 10.41 -10.05 16.05
C GLY A 40 11.30 -9.50 14.93
N ARG A 41 10.73 -8.74 13.98
CA ARG A 41 11.43 -8.21 12.80
C ARG A 41 11.04 -6.75 12.56
N SER A 42 12.00 -5.95 12.13
CA SER A 42 11.73 -4.61 11.62
C SER A 42 11.30 -4.67 10.15
N LEU A 43 10.42 -3.76 9.75
CA LEU A 43 10.13 -3.48 8.35
C LEU A 43 10.65 -2.09 8.00
N ARG A 44 10.93 -1.89 6.72
CA ARG A 44 11.18 -0.54 6.22
C ARG A 44 9.84 0.16 6.04
N PHE A 45 9.59 1.21 6.80
CA PHE A 45 8.36 2.00 6.68
C PHE A 45 8.65 3.34 6.00
N VAL A 46 7.77 3.73 5.09
CA VAL A 46 7.80 5.03 4.42
C VAL A 46 6.44 5.67 4.56
N GLN A 47 6.38 6.78 5.31
CA GLN A 47 5.16 7.54 5.41
C GLN A 47 4.89 8.33 4.12
N GLY A 48 3.66 8.23 3.60
CA GLY A 48 3.17 8.99 2.45
C GLY A 48 2.02 8.30 1.72
N SER A 49 1.33 9.06 0.85
CA SER A 49 0.25 8.52 0.00
C SER A 49 0.82 7.61 -1.09
N SER A 50 0.06 6.61 -1.51
CA SER A 50 0.41 5.73 -2.65
C SER A 50 0.61 6.53 -3.94
N CYS A 51 -0.14 7.62 -4.15
CA CYS A 51 -0.04 8.46 -5.36
C CYS A 51 1.31 9.19 -5.47
N GLU A 52 1.84 9.74 -4.37
CA GLU A 52 3.06 10.56 -4.40
C GLU A 52 4.31 9.83 -3.92
N ALA A 53 4.18 8.97 -2.91
CA ALA A 53 5.33 8.33 -2.26
C ALA A 53 5.92 7.21 -3.12
N VAL A 54 5.09 6.50 -3.88
CA VAL A 54 5.51 5.39 -4.74
C VAL A 54 6.32 5.91 -5.93
N ALA A 55 5.93 7.03 -6.54
CA ALA A 55 6.67 7.60 -7.66
C ALA A 55 8.06 8.13 -7.22
N ARG A 56 8.11 8.90 -6.13
CA ARG A 56 9.31 9.64 -5.70
C ARG A 56 10.27 8.86 -4.79
N LYS A 57 9.77 7.95 -3.95
CA LYS A 57 10.58 7.29 -2.89
C LYS A 57 10.94 5.82 -3.16
N TRP A 58 10.58 5.28 -4.32
CA TRP A 58 10.94 3.90 -4.75
C TRP A 58 12.43 3.69 -5.08
N THR A 59 13.31 4.56 -4.61
CA THR A 59 14.77 4.37 -4.65
C THR A 59 15.23 3.42 -3.53
N PHE A 60 14.63 2.24 -3.45
CA PHE A 60 15.03 1.22 -2.48
C PHE A 60 16.25 0.46 -3.00
N ARG A 61 17.32 0.40 -2.19
CA ARG A 61 18.41 -0.55 -2.42
C ARG A 61 17.84 -1.96 -2.52
N GLY A 62 18.07 -2.63 -3.65
CA GLY A 62 17.59 -3.99 -3.94
C GLY A 62 16.31 -4.08 -4.78
N GLY A 63 15.69 -2.96 -5.16
CA GLY A 63 14.48 -2.97 -5.99
C GLY A 63 13.24 -3.54 -5.29
N ILE A 64 12.13 -3.63 -6.03
CA ILE A 64 10.87 -4.23 -5.61
C ILE A 64 10.50 -5.29 -6.65
N ASP A 65 10.17 -6.49 -6.20
CA ASP A 65 9.81 -7.60 -7.09
C ASP A 65 8.29 -7.71 -7.28
N ALA A 66 7.52 -7.33 -6.26
CA ALA A 66 6.06 -7.42 -6.24
C ALA A 66 5.42 -6.37 -5.32
N VAL A 67 4.18 -6.01 -5.64
CA VAL A 67 3.37 -5.05 -4.87
C VAL A 67 2.09 -5.70 -4.35
N ILE A 68 1.72 -5.40 -3.10
CA ILE A 68 0.41 -5.68 -2.52
C ILE A 68 -0.26 -4.33 -2.20
N HIS A 69 -1.44 -4.08 -2.76
CA HIS A 69 -2.13 -2.80 -2.66
C HIS A 69 -3.40 -2.88 -1.80
N PHE A 70 -3.31 -2.36 -0.56
CA PHE A 70 -4.42 -2.15 0.38
C PHE A 70 -4.76 -0.66 0.60
N ALA A 71 -4.05 0.28 -0.04
CA ALA A 71 -4.14 1.72 0.23
C ALA A 71 -5.37 2.36 -0.42
N VAL A 72 -6.56 1.98 0.03
CA VAL A 72 -7.85 2.47 -0.46
C VAL A 72 -8.74 2.92 0.70
N PHE A 73 -9.60 3.91 0.45
CA PHE A 73 -10.74 4.18 1.32
C PHE A 73 -11.80 3.09 1.12
N LYS A 74 -12.43 2.67 2.22
CA LYS A 74 -13.26 1.44 2.26
C LYS A 74 -14.65 1.64 2.87
N ALA A 75 -15.02 2.84 3.29
CA ALA A 75 -16.29 3.07 3.95
C ALA A 75 -17.38 3.37 2.89
N VAL A 76 -18.29 2.41 2.69
CA VAL A 76 -19.36 2.53 1.68
C VAL A 76 -20.20 3.78 1.89
N GLY A 77 -20.61 4.06 3.13
CA GLY A 77 -21.42 5.25 3.44
C GLY A 77 -20.72 6.57 3.10
N GLU A 78 -19.44 6.70 3.45
CA GLU A 78 -18.64 7.90 3.13
C GLU A 78 -18.42 8.01 1.61
N SER A 79 -18.25 6.90 0.89
CA SER A 79 -18.09 6.92 -0.57
C SER A 79 -19.30 7.49 -1.32
N CYS A 80 -20.51 7.31 -0.78
CA CYS A 80 -21.73 7.89 -1.32
C CYS A 80 -21.83 9.40 -1.06
N GLN A 81 -21.23 9.87 0.03
CA GLN A 81 -21.22 11.28 0.43
C GLN A 81 -20.08 12.07 -0.24
N GLU A 82 -18.92 11.44 -0.40
CA GLU A 82 -17.71 12.05 -0.96
C GLU A 82 -17.13 11.26 -2.16
N PRO A 83 -17.90 11.05 -3.25
CA PRO A 83 -17.47 10.23 -4.37
C PRO A 83 -16.15 10.68 -5.01
N PRO A 84 -15.90 11.98 -5.30
CA PRO A 84 -14.64 12.41 -5.91
C PRO A 84 -13.41 12.02 -5.10
N ARG A 85 -13.48 12.15 -3.77
CA ARG A 85 -12.39 11.78 -2.86
C ARG A 85 -12.06 10.29 -2.94
N TYR A 86 -13.08 9.44 -3.09
CA TYR A 86 -12.90 8.00 -3.27
C TYR A 86 -12.34 7.66 -4.66
N PHE A 87 -12.77 8.36 -5.72
CA PHE A 87 -12.19 8.18 -7.06
C PHE A 87 -10.72 8.61 -7.12
N ASP A 88 -10.38 9.76 -6.54
CA ASP A 88 -9.00 10.25 -6.50
C ASP A 88 -8.08 9.29 -5.76
N ASN A 89 -8.49 8.83 -4.57
CA ASN A 89 -7.65 7.94 -3.78
C ASN A 89 -7.58 6.52 -4.37
N ASN A 90 -8.72 5.91 -4.70
CA ASN A 90 -8.79 4.50 -5.03
C ASN A 90 -8.47 4.22 -6.51
N ILE A 91 -8.90 5.09 -7.43
CA ILE A 91 -8.69 4.89 -8.87
C ILE A 91 -7.43 5.59 -9.33
N LEU A 92 -7.34 6.91 -9.19
CA LEU A 92 -6.15 7.65 -9.65
C LEU A 92 -4.90 7.23 -8.87
N GLY A 93 -5.04 6.93 -7.57
CA GLY A 93 -3.94 6.39 -6.78
C GLY A 93 -3.45 5.01 -7.22
N ALA A 94 -4.36 4.10 -7.60
CA ALA A 94 -3.99 2.81 -8.16
C ALA A 94 -3.31 2.96 -9.53
N ILE A 95 -3.80 3.86 -10.39
CA ILE A 95 -3.18 4.16 -11.68
C ILE A 95 -1.76 4.70 -11.50
N ALA A 96 -1.57 5.67 -10.59
CA ALA A 96 -0.25 6.23 -10.30
C ALA A 96 0.74 5.17 -9.79
N LEU A 97 0.27 4.23 -8.96
CA LEU A 97 1.05 3.08 -8.51
C LEU A 97 1.44 2.17 -9.67
N MET A 98 0.49 1.77 -10.52
CA MET A 98 0.75 0.90 -11.67
C MET A 98 1.69 1.55 -12.68
N GLN A 99 1.59 2.85 -12.92
CA GLN A 99 2.54 3.59 -13.76
C GLN A 99 3.94 3.61 -13.13
N ALA A 100 4.04 3.69 -11.80
CA ALA A 100 5.34 3.59 -11.14
C ALA A 100 5.91 2.17 -11.26
N MET A 101 5.08 1.13 -11.10
CA MET A 101 5.41 -0.29 -11.29
C MET A 101 6.02 -0.51 -12.67
N ASP A 102 5.33 -0.05 -13.71
CA ASP A 102 5.74 -0.17 -15.11
C ASP A 102 7.10 0.48 -15.38
N ARG A 103 7.29 1.73 -14.95
CA ARG A 103 8.58 2.45 -15.07
C ARG A 103 9.77 1.73 -14.40
N ARG A 104 9.52 0.77 -13.50
CA ARG A 104 10.56 0.02 -12.78
C ARG A 104 10.57 -1.47 -13.13
N GLY A 105 9.80 -1.91 -14.13
CA GLY A 105 9.75 -3.31 -14.56
C GLY A 105 9.14 -4.26 -13.52
N VAL A 106 8.27 -3.73 -12.64
CA VAL A 106 7.58 -4.53 -11.62
C VAL A 106 6.22 -4.95 -12.17
N HIS A 107 6.02 -6.24 -12.41
CA HIS A 107 4.80 -6.73 -13.08
C HIS A 107 3.91 -7.61 -12.19
N TRP A 108 4.29 -7.81 -10.92
CA TRP A 108 3.53 -8.61 -9.98
C TRP A 108 2.74 -7.70 -9.02
N LEU A 109 1.41 -7.72 -9.15
CA LEU A 109 0.48 -6.96 -8.32
C LEU A 109 -0.56 -7.89 -7.68
N VAL A 110 -0.72 -7.78 -6.36
CA VAL A 110 -1.90 -8.25 -5.64
C VAL A 110 -2.74 -7.02 -5.29
N PHE A 111 -3.97 -6.96 -5.82
CA PHE A 111 -4.89 -5.85 -5.60
C PHE A 111 -5.99 -6.25 -4.61
N SER A 112 -6.19 -5.46 -3.55
CA SER A 112 -7.25 -5.70 -2.58
C SER A 112 -8.61 -5.23 -3.10
N SER A 113 -9.31 -6.11 -3.83
CA SER A 113 -10.71 -5.89 -4.24
C SER A 113 -11.69 -6.17 -3.09
N SER A 114 -12.99 -6.05 -3.37
CA SER A 114 -14.08 -6.26 -2.42
C SER A 114 -15.23 -7.03 -3.07
N ALA A 115 -15.95 -7.86 -2.30
CA ALA A 115 -17.16 -8.54 -2.76
C ALA A 115 -18.29 -7.58 -3.14
N THR A 116 -18.21 -6.30 -2.73
CA THR A 116 -19.15 -5.24 -3.13
C THR A 116 -19.22 -5.01 -4.64
N VAL A 117 -18.27 -5.53 -5.43
CA VAL A 117 -18.37 -5.53 -6.90
C VAL A 117 -19.49 -6.43 -7.44
N CYS A 118 -19.99 -7.35 -6.61
CA CYS A 118 -21.02 -8.32 -6.99
C CYS A 118 -22.46 -7.87 -6.70
N GLY A 119 -22.66 -6.72 -6.06
CA GLY A 119 -23.98 -6.25 -5.60
C GLY A 119 -24.29 -6.68 -4.18
#